data_AF-A0A6B2VFU2-F1
#
_entry.id   AF-A0A6B2VFU2-F1
#
_cell.length_a   1.000
_cell.length_b   1.000
_cell.length_c   1.000
_cell.angle_alpha   90.00
_cell.angle_beta   90.00
_cell.angle_gamma   90.00
#
_symmetry.space_group_name_H-M   'P 1'
#
loop_
_entity.id
_entity.type
_entity.pdbx_description
1 polymer ?
#
loop_
_entity_poly.entity_id
_entity_poly.type
_entity_poly.pdbx_seq_one_letter_code
_entity_poly.pdbx_strand_id
1 'polypeptide(L)'
;PFAAVAAAHIVPAATWLPRLRTACLPALAGLGRADHVALTFDDGPDPASTPRFLDVLDRLGVRATFFVLGESVARHPELTREIAARGHELGVHGWTHSRPWL
;
A
#
# COMPACT_ATOMS: atom_id res chain seq x y z
N PRO A 1 -8.62 2.83 30.71
CA PRO A 1 -8.54 1.73 31.70
C PRO A 1 -7.58 0.65 31.20
N PHE A 2 -6.93 -0.12 32.10
CA PHE A 2 -5.95 -1.15 31.74
C PHE A 2 -6.47 -2.13 30.68
N ALA A 3 -7.74 -2.54 30.77
CA ALA A 3 -8.37 -3.44 29.80
C ALA A 3 -8.39 -2.88 28.36
N ALA A 4 -8.61 -1.57 28.20
CA ALA A 4 -8.60 -0.94 26.87
C ALA A 4 -7.20 -0.91 26.25
N VAL A 5 -6.17 -0.66 27.08
CA VAL A 5 -4.77 -0.70 26.65
C VAL A 5 -4.37 -2.12 26.28
N ALA A 6 -4.70 -3.11 27.12
CA ALA A 6 -4.44 -4.52 26.83
C ALA A 6 -5.10 -4.97 25.52
N ALA A 7 -6.37 -4.60 25.30
CA ALA A 7 -7.07 -4.92 24.05
C ALA A 7 -6.38 -4.28 22.83
N ALA A 8 -5.94 -3.02 22.92
CA ALA A 8 -5.24 -2.33 21.84
C ALA A 8 -3.93 -3.02 21.41
N HIS A 9 -3.26 -3.74 22.32
CA HIS A 9 -2.05 -4.50 22.00
C HIS A 9 -2.33 -5.94 21.55
N ILE A 10 -3.31 -6.62 22.16
CA ILE A 10 -3.58 -8.03 21.91
C ILE A 10 -4.38 -8.23 20.61
N VAL A 11 -5.39 -7.40 20.37
CA VAL A 11 -6.31 -7.58 19.23
C VAL A 11 -5.57 -7.56 17.89
N PRO A 12 -4.66 -6.61 17.58
CA PRO A 12 -3.89 -6.63 16.34
C PRO A 12 -3.05 -7.90 16.18
N ALA A 13 -2.40 -8.36 17.25
CA ALA A 13 -1.61 -9.59 17.23
C ALA A 13 -2.49 -10.82 16.98
N ALA A 14 -3.68 -10.88 17.56
CA ALA A 14 -4.62 -11.98 17.34
C ALA A 14 -5.03 -12.08 15.86
N THR A 15 -5.05 -10.98 15.11
CA THR A 15 -5.34 -10.98 13.65
C THR A 15 -4.28 -11.70 12.79
N TRP A 16 -3.17 -12.13 13.38
CA TRP A 16 -2.23 -13.04 12.72
C TRP A 16 -2.71 -14.50 12.68
N LEU A 17 -3.65 -14.88 13.56
CA LEU A 17 -4.22 -16.22 13.54
C LEU A 17 -5.11 -16.39 12.29
N PRO A 18 -4.79 -17.30 11.36
CA PRO A 18 -5.43 -17.35 10.05
C PRO A 18 -6.95 -17.49 10.10
N ARG A 19 -7.47 -18.30 11.04
CA ARG A 19 -8.92 -18.50 11.22
C ARG A 19 -9.62 -17.27 11.75
N LEU A 20 -9.00 -16.56 12.70
CA LEU A 20 -9.58 -15.32 13.23
C LEU A 20 -9.57 -14.23 12.16
N ARG A 21 -8.46 -14.11 11.41
CA ARG A 21 -8.31 -13.14 10.33
C ARG A 21 -9.33 -13.35 9.23
N THR A 22 -9.47 -14.58 8.74
CA THR A 22 -10.40 -14.89 7.65
C THR A 22 -11.86 -14.81 8.08
N ALA A 23 -12.22 -15.26 9.28
CA ALA A 23 -13.61 -15.24 9.76
C ALA A 23 -14.09 -13.85 10.19
N CYS A 24 -13.24 -13.07 10.85
CA CYS A 24 -13.67 -11.79 11.46
C CYS A 24 -13.15 -10.56 10.71
N LEU A 25 -12.10 -10.68 9.90
CA LEU A 25 -11.40 -9.57 9.26
C LEU A 25 -11.03 -9.89 7.79
N PRO A 26 -11.99 -10.33 6.95
CA PRO A 26 -11.71 -10.82 5.59
C PRO A 26 -10.99 -9.79 4.71
N ALA A 27 -11.21 -8.50 4.93
CA ALA A 27 -10.50 -7.43 4.23
C ALA A 27 -8.99 -7.44 4.51
N LEU A 28 -8.57 -7.75 5.74
CA LEU A 28 -7.15 -7.89 6.10
C LEU A 28 -6.55 -9.22 5.62
N ALA A 29 -7.39 -10.20 5.26
CA ALA A 29 -6.98 -11.50 4.74
C ALA A 29 -6.78 -11.49 3.20
N GLY A 30 -6.94 -10.33 2.55
CA GLY A 30 -6.85 -10.23 1.09
C GLY A 30 -8.00 -10.92 0.36
N LEU A 31 -9.10 -11.22 1.06
CA LEU A 31 -10.29 -11.83 0.45
C LEU A 31 -11.10 -10.74 -0.23
N GLY A 32 -10.85 -10.57 -1.53
CA GLY A 32 -11.60 -9.70 -2.42
C GLY A 32 -12.77 -10.41 -3.10
N ARG A 33 -13.51 -9.67 -3.93
CA ARG A 33 -14.49 -10.28 -4.85
C ARG A 33 -13.75 -11.01 -5.98
N ALA A 34 -14.31 -12.11 -6.46
CA ALA A 34 -13.70 -12.92 -7.52
C ALA A 34 -13.60 -12.17 -8.87
N ASP A 35 -14.40 -11.12 -9.06
CA ASP A 35 -14.44 -10.27 -10.26
C ASP A 35 -13.54 -9.03 -10.16
N HIS A 36 -12.70 -8.95 -9.13
CA HIS A 36 -11.92 -7.76 -8.83
C HIS A 36 -10.42 -8.06 -8.78
N VAL A 37 -9.64 -7.19 -9.40
CA VAL A 37 -8.17 -7.22 -9.36
C VAL A 37 -7.68 -5.86 -8.88
N ALA A 38 -6.79 -5.88 -7.88
CA ALA A 38 -6.08 -4.70 -7.42
C ALA A 38 -4.68 -4.68 -8.07
N LEU A 39 -4.38 -3.61 -8.81
CA LEU A 39 -3.06 -3.40 -9.39
C LEU A 39 -2.19 -2.61 -8.42
N THR A 40 -0.99 -3.11 -8.17
CA THR A 40 -0.01 -2.47 -7.28
C THR A 40 1.35 -2.34 -7.95
N PHE A 41 2.07 -1.27 -7.62
CA PHE A 41 3.42 -1.00 -8.09
C PHE A 41 4.33 -0.69 -6.91
N ASP A 42 5.51 -1.29 -6.85
CA ASP A 42 6.48 -1.12 -5.76
C ASP A 42 7.68 -0.26 -6.22
N ASP A 43 8.54 0.15 -5.27
CA ASP A 43 9.84 0.82 -5.45
C ASP A 43 9.87 2.28 -5.97
N GLY A 44 8.76 2.77 -6.53
CA GLY A 44 8.66 4.14 -7.07
C GLY A 44 8.69 5.26 -6.01
N PRO A 45 8.48 6.52 -6.43
CA PRO A 45 8.34 6.97 -7.81
C PRO A 45 9.69 7.04 -8.54
N ASP A 46 9.70 6.64 -9.81
CA ASP A 46 10.84 6.79 -10.73
C ASP A 46 10.45 7.74 -11.87
N PRO A 47 11.20 8.84 -12.12
CA PRO A 47 10.82 9.85 -13.10
C PRO A 47 10.83 9.35 -14.55
N ALA A 48 11.52 8.24 -14.85
CA ALA A 48 11.56 7.69 -16.21
C ALA A 48 10.34 6.80 -16.53
N SER A 49 9.80 6.10 -15.53
CA SER A 49 8.75 5.09 -15.70
C SER A 49 7.40 5.47 -15.11
N THR A 50 7.35 6.07 -13.92
CA THR A 50 6.10 6.38 -13.21
C THR A 50 5.14 7.23 -14.05
N PRO A 51 5.55 8.32 -14.72
CA PRO A 51 4.64 9.08 -15.58
C PRO A 51 4.00 8.25 -16.69
N ARG A 52 4.74 7.28 -17.25
CA ARG A 52 4.23 6.39 -18.30
C ARG A 52 3.16 5.44 -17.77
N PHE A 53 3.32 4.93 -16.55
CA PHE A 53 2.28 4.13 -15.91
C PHE A 53 1.04 4.97 -15.64
N LEU A 54 1.19 6.18 -15.10
CA LEU A 54 0.07 7.10 -14.86
C LEU A 54 -0.72 7.37 -16.15
N ASP A 55 -0.02 7.68 -17.25
CA ASP A 55 -0.68 7.94 -18.54
C ASP A 55 -1.42 6.71 -19.09
N VAL A 56 -0.89 5.49 -18.88
CA VAL A 56 -1.57 4.25 -19.28
C VAL A 56 -2.82 4.04 -18.41
N LEU A 57 -2.71 4.22 -17.11
CA LEU A 57 -3.80 4.04 -16.16
C LEU A 57 -4.95 5.03 -16.42
N ASP A 58 -4.63 6.29 -16.70
CA ASP A 58 -5.59 7.32 -17.10
C ASP A 58 -6.33 6.94 -18.38
N ARG A 59 -5.60 6.49 -19.42
CA ARG A 59 -6.22 6.03 -20.68
C ARG A 59 -7.16 4.84 -20.48
N LEU A 60 -6.85 3.97 -19.53
CA LEU A 60 -7.67 2.80 -19.20
C LEU A 60 -8.79 3.14 -18.20
N GLY A 61 -8.80 4.32 -17.59
CA GLY A 61 -9.74 4.69 -16.54
C GLY A 61 -9.58 3.85 -15.26
N VAL A 62 -8.37 3.35 -14.99
CA VAL A 62 -8.07 2.42 -13.88
C VAL A 62 -7.24 3.13 -12.82
N ARG A 63 -7.52 2.83 -11.54
CA ARG A 63 -6.72 3.28 -10.40
C ARG A 63 -5.88 2.12 -9.85
N ALA A 64 -4.81 2.46 -9.16
CA ALA A 64 -3.82 1.52 -8.65
C ALA A 64 -3.28 2.03 -7.30
N THR A 65 -2.57 1.16 -6.59
CA THR A 65 -1.84 1.51 -5.36
C THR A 65 -0.34 1.50 -5.64
N PHE A 66 0.35 2.60 -5.33
CA PHE A 66 1.80 2.72 -5.49
C PHE A 66 2.46 2.63 -4.11
N PHE A 67 3.17 1.54 -3.85
CA PHE A 67 4.01 1.36 -2.66
C PHE A 67 5.35 2.04 -2.92
N VAL A 68 5.52 3.24 -2.37
CA VAL A 68 6.66 4.12 -2.66
C VAL A 68 7.77 4.01 -1.62
N LEU A 69 9.02 4.18 -2.07
CA LEU A 69 10.19 4.32 -1.21
C LEU A 69 10.34 5.75 -0.73
N GLY A 70 10.58 5.92 0.58
CA GLY A 70 10.77 7.25 1.17
C GLY A 70 11.91 8.05 0.53
N GLU A 71 13.01 7.40 0.15
CA GLU A 71 14.12 8.07 -0.53
C GLU A 71 13.71 8.58 -1.93
N SER A 72 12.93 7.79 -2.68
CA SER A 72 12.40 8.17 -3.99
C SER A 72 11.40 9.32 -3.88
N VAL A 73 10.53 9.29 -2.86
CA VAL A 73 9.62 10.41 -2.54
C VAL A 73 10.40 11.69 -2.20
N ALA A 74 11.47 11.59 -1.41
CA ALA A 74 12.30 12.75 -1.05
C ALA A 74 13.00 13.35 -2.27
N ARG A 75 13.43 12.52 -3.23
CA ARG A 75 14.05 12.97 -4.49
C ARG A 75 13.04 13.55 -5.48
N HIS A 76 11.81 13.03 -5.51
CA HIS A 76 10.79 13.39 -6.51
C HIS A 76 9.41 13.69 -5.87
N PRO A 77 9.32 14.68 -4.96
CA PRO A 77 8.10 14.92 -4.20
C PRO A 77 6.92 15.36 -5.09
N GLU A 78 7.19 16.09 -6.17
CA GLU A 78 6.13 16.50 -7.11
C GLU A 78 5.50 15.32 -7.84
N LEU A 79 6.32 14.32 -8.21
CA LEU A 79 5.82 13.11 -8.86
C LEU A 79 4.97 12.26 -7.90
N THR A 80 5.33 12.22 -6.60
CA THR A 80 4.48 11.61 -5.57
C THR A 80 3.14 12.34 -5.44
N ARG A 81 3.14 13.68 -5.45
CA ARG A 81 1.89 14.47 -5.42
C ARG A 81 1.05 14.23 -6.67
N GLU A 82 1.68 14.08 -7.83
CA GLU A 82 1.00 13.79 -9.08
C GLU A 82 0.28 12.43 -9.03
N ILE A 83 0.93 11.38 -8.51
CA ILE A 83 0.29 10.06 -8.29
C ILE A 83 -1.01 10.22 -7.48
N ALA A 84 -0.94 10.94 -6.34
CA ALA A 84 -2.10 11.18 -5.50
C ALA A 84 -3.16 12.06 -6.18
N ALA A 85 -2.74 13.10 -6.90
CA ALA A 85 -3.63 14.02 -7.61
C ALA A 85 -4.41 13.34 -8.74
N ARG A 86 -3.82 12.33 -9.40
CA ARG A 86 -4.50 11.47 -10.38
C ARG A 86 -5.39 10.39 -9.74
N GLY A 87 -5.52 10.38 -8.42
CA GLY A 87 -6.48 9.55 -7.68
C GLY A 87 -6.01 8.13 -7.34
N HIS A 88 -4.71 7.87 -7.46
CA HIS A 88 -4.09 6.62 -7.02
C HIS A 88 -3.86 6.61 -5.50
N GLU A 89 -3.79 5.42 -4.91
CA GLU A 89 -3.44 5.26 -3.51
C GLU A 89 -1.91 5.21 -3.35
N LEU A 90 -1.39 5.77 -2.24
CA LEU A 90 0.01 5.68 -1.87
C LEU A 90 0.16 4.75 -0.66
N GLY A 91 0.99 3.72 -0.82
CA GLY A 91 1.45 2.84 0.24
C GLY A 91 2.92 3.09 0.59
N VAL A 92 3.35 2.69 1.79
CA VAL A 92 4.75 2.81 2.22
C VAL A 92 5.50 1.51 1.91
N HIS A 93 6.62 1.60 1.21
CA HIS A 93 7.50 0.47 0.88
C HIS A 93 8.87 0.53 1.60
N GLY A 94 8.93 1.22 2.74
CA GLY A 94 10.19 1.48 3.45
C GLY A 94 10.94 2.69 2.89
N TRP A 95 12.22 2.82 3.24
CA TRP A 95 13.02 4.02 2.88
C TRP A 95 13.91 3.79 1.65
N THR A 96 14.78 2.77 1.69
CA THR A 96 15.82 2.48 0.68
C THR A 96 15.75 1.03 0.14
N HIS A 97 14.64 0.33 0.37
CA HIS A 97 14.51 -1.12 0.08
C HIS A 97 15.63 -1.97 0.75
N SER A 98 16.12 -1.50 1.91
CA SER A 98 17.09 -2.25 2.72
C SER A 98 16.36 -3.28 3.58
N ARG A 99 17.01 -4.42 3.82
CA ARG A 99 16.49 -5.39 4.80
C ARG A 99 16.59 -4.76 6.19
N PRO A 100 15.51 -4.72 6.99
CA PRO A 100 15.55 -4.02 8.28
C PRO A 100 16.43 -4.69 9.35
N TRP A 101 16.91 -5.92 9.11
CA TRP A 101 17.52 -6.80 10.12
C TRP A 101 18.87 -7.40 9.69
N LEU A 102 19.43 -6.93 8.56
CA LEU A 102 20.72 -7.34 8.02
C LEU A 102 21.53 -6.08 7.70
#